data_AF-T0ZCW7-F1
#
_entry.id   AF-T0ZCW7-F1
#
_cell.length_a   1.000
_cell.length_b   1.000
_cell.length_c   1.000
_cell.angle_alpha   90.00
_cell.angle_beta   90.00
_cell.angle_gamma   90.00
#
_symmetry.space_group_name_H-M   'P 1'
#
loop_
_entity.id
_entity.type
_entity.pdbx_description
1 polymer ?
#
loop_
_entity_poly.entity_id
_entity_poly.type
_entity_poly.pdbx_seq_one_letter_code
_entity_poly.pdbx_strand_id
1 'polypeptide(L)'
;MEEFLGLVLGQGQGVAANAASEVANEWRTANNHIRELEAREAGLADNAPIEPLPASIEPLAQQVLADPIFQRAFALLPTKLGMVELDKLVVFQKDINLEAVRGVQSTLPSKLTEEDVFRLCLPAEHPHPPTCGMRIAPNAFAFVSPSTDFRSLDVNLFEGNPIPAASYSGPVSHLLAFAV
;
A
#
# COMPACT_ATOMS: atom_id res chain seq x y z
N MET A 1 23.65 8.01 -12.28
CA MET A 1 23.47 9.34 -12.88
C MET A 1 22.81 9.25 -14.25
N GLU A 2 23.32 8.43 -15.19
CA GLU A 2 22.67 8.20 -16.49
C GLU A 2 21.24 7.66 -16.37
N GLU A 3 20.98 6.72 -15.46
CA GLU A 3 19.65 6.14 -15.24
C GLU A 3 18.63 7.16 -14.69
N PHE A 4 19.05 7.99 -13.73
CA PHE A 4 18.20 9.04 -13.14
C PHE A 4 17.91 10.17 -14.14
N LEU A 5 18.92 10.62 -14.88
CA LEU A 5 18.73 11.63 -15.93
C LEU A 5 17.89 11.06 -17.08
N GLY A 6 18.06 9.79 -17.42
CA GLY A 6 17.21 9.09 -18.39
C GLY A 6 15.75 8.99 -17.94
N LEU A 7 15.50 8.74 -16.65
CA LEU A 7 14.15 8.74 -16.07
C LEU A 7 13.52 10.14 -16.10
N VAL A 8 14.24 11.17 -15.62
CA VAL A 8 13.71 12.54 -15.51
C VAL A 8 13.50 13.16 -16.89
N LEU A 9 14.42 12.97 -17.83
CA LEU A 9 14.29 13.47 -19.21
C LEU A 9 13.32 12.64 -20.04
N GLY A 10 13.15 11.35 -19.73
CA GLY A 10 12.24 10.44 -20.43
C GLY A 10 10.79 10.50 -19.93
N GLN A 11 10.56 10.88 -18.67
CA GLN A 11 9.22 10.93 -18.05
C GLN A 11 8.74 12.34 -17.69
N GLY A 12 9.63 13.34 -17.68
CA GLY A 12 9.27 14.73 -17.42
C GLY A 12 8.63 15.39 -18.64
N GLN A 13 7.30 15.50 -18.67
CA GLN A 13 6.68 16.48 -19.57
C GLN A 13 7.19 17.89 -19.19
N GLY A 14 8.01 18.50 -20.05
CA GLY A 14 8.37 19.92 -19.96
C GLY A 14 9.77 20.27 -19.42
N VAL A 15 10.67 19.30 -19.22
CA VAL A 15 12.05 19.62 -18.81
C VAL A 15 12.87 20.06 -20.04
N ALA A 16 13.01 21.38 -20.23
CA ALA A 16 13.88 21.93 -21.28
C ALA A 16 15.34 21.48 -21.06
N ALA A 17 16.12 21.27 -22.12
CA ALA A 17 17.51 20.81 -22.05
C ALA A 17 18.42 21.64 -21.10
N ASN A 18 18.04 22.90 -20.84
CA ASN A 18 18.73 23.81 -19.93
C ASN A 18 18.57 23.42 -18.44
N ALA A 19 17.57 22.62 -18.10
CA ALA A 19 17.28 22.14 -16.75
C ALA A 19 18.10 20.90 -16.36
N ALA A 20 18.83 20.26 -17.28
CA ALA A 20 19.62 19.08 -16.96
C ALA A 20 20.75 19.36 -15.93
N SER A 21 21.40 20.52 -16.03
CA SER A 21 22.43 20.93 -15.07
C SER A 21 21.82 21.29 -13.71
N GLU A 22 20.64 21.88 -13.69
CA GLU A 22 19.91 22.24 -12.46
C GLU A 22 19.45 20.97 -11.75
N VAL A 23 18.80 20.06 -12.46
CA VAL A 23 18.41 18.73 -11.96
C VAL A 23 19.62 17.93 -11.47
N ALA A 24 20.75 17.98 -12.18
CA ALA A 24 21.98 17.31 -11.73
C ALA A 24 22.57 17.94 -10.45
N ASN A 25 22.46 19.27 -10.29
CA ASN A 25 22.86 19.95 -9.07
C ASN A 25 21.94 19.58 -7.90
N GLU A 26 20.62 19.61 -8.11
CA GLU A 26 19.62 19.21 -7.12
C GLU A 26 19.84 17.76 -6.66
N TRP A 27 20.06 16.85 -7.62
CA TRP A 27 20.38 15.46 -7.32
C TRP A 27 21.66 15.33 -6.50
N ARG A 28 22.73 16.07 -6.84
CA ARG A 28 23.97 16.05 -6.06
C ARG A 28 23.77 16.57 -4.64
N THR A 29 23.00 17.65 -4.46
CA THR A 29 22.67 18.19 -3.14
C THR A 29 21.87 17.18 -2.31
N ALA A 30 20.82 16.60 -2.89
CA ALA A 30 20.02 15.56 -2.22
C ALA A 30 20.85 14.33 -1.87
N ASN A 31 21.71 13.86 -2.80
CA ASN A 31 22.57 12.72 -2.59
C ASN A 31 23.64 12.97 -1.51
N ASN A 32 24.20 14.18 -1.42
CA ASN A 32 25.11 14.55 -0.32
C ASN A 32 24.38 14.55 1.02
N HIS A 33 23.17 15.09 1.07
CA HIS A 33 22.34 15.07 2.28
C HIS A 33 22.01 13.64 2.73
N ILE A 34 21.64 12.76 1.80
CA ILE A 34 21.42 11.34 2.09
C ILE A 34 22.68 10.69 2.66
N ARG A 35 23.86 10.91 2.06
CA ARG A 35 25.11 10.35 2.58
C ARG A 35 25.46 10.83 3.99
N GLU A 36 25.18 12.10 4.29
CA GLU A 36 25.35 12.66 5.64
C GLU A 36 24.39 11.99 6.64
N LEU A 37 23.13 11.78 6.24
CA LEU A 37 22.14 11.05 7.03
C LEU A 37 22.59 9.61 7.27
N GLU A 38 22.96 8.87 6.22
CA GLU A 38 23.45 7.49 6.31
C GLU A 38 24.63 7.34 7.28
N ALA A 39 25.57 8.30 7.28
CA ALA A 39 26.70 8.28 8.19
C ALA A 39 26.32 8.64 9.63
N ARG A 40 25.46 9.65 9.83
CA ARG A 40 25.08 10.15 11.15
C ARG A 40 24.07 9.24 11.86
N GLU A 41 23.19 8.61 11.09
CA GLU A 41 22.02 7.87 11.56
C GLU A 41 22.20 6.36 11.35
N ALA A 42 23.44 5.93 11.08
CA ALA A 42 23.82 4.54 10.94
C ALA A 42 23.34 3.73 12.16
N GLY A 43 22.53 2.70 11.88
CA GLY A 43 22.03 1.76 12.88
C GLY A 43 20.90 2.28 13.77
N LEU A 44 20.41 3.51 13.58
CA LEU A 44 19.24 4.01 14.35
C LEU A 44 18.00 3.15 14.14
N ALA A 45 17.84 2.56 12.96
CA ALA A 45 16.70 1.70 12.62
C ALA A 45 16.90 0.20 12.95
N ASP A 46 18.12 -0.24 13.31
CA ASP A 46 18.44 -1.67 13.42
C ASP A 46 17.77 -2.35 14.63
N ASN A 47 17.32 -1.57 15.63
CA ASN A 47 16.71 -2.07 16.86
C ASN A 47 15.65 -1.11 17.42
N ALA A 48 14.77 -0.60 16.57
CA ALA A 48 13.67 0.25 17.03
C ALA A 48 12.84 -0.48 18.11
N PRO A 49 12.61 0.15 19.29
CA PRO A 49 11.84 -0.49 20.35
C PRO A 49 10.39 -0.71 19.89
N ILE A 50 9.86 -1.89 20.21
CA ILE A 50 8.44 -2.20 20.04
C ILE A 50 7.81 -2.14 21.42
N GLU A 51 7.00 -1.12 21.63
CA GLU A 51 6.30 -0.88 22.89
C GLU A 51 4.96 -1.62 22.93
N PRO A 52 4.45 -1.96 24.13
CA PRO A 52 3.10 -2.50 24.26
C PRO A 52 2.07 -1.48 23.76
N LEU A 53 0.93 -1.98 23.28
CA LEU A 53 -0.20 -1.13 22.94
C LEU A 53 -0.78 -0.47 24.21
N PRO A 54 -1.23 0.80 24.13
CA PRO A 54 -2.04 1.41 25.16
C PRO A 54 -3.28 0.56 25.51
N ALA A 55 -3.64 0.50 26.79
CA ALA A 55 -4.78 -0.29 27.25
C ALA A 55 -6.12 0.14 26.61
N SER A 56 -6.21 1.40 26.18
CA SER A 56 -7.34 1.99 25.44
C SER A 56 -7.63 1.27 24.12
N ILE A 57 -6.60 0.78 23.42
CA ILE A 57 -6.72 0.21 22.07
C ILE A 57 -6.68 -1.33 22.03
N GLU A 58 -6.43 -1.97 23.18
CA GLU A 58 -6.42 -3.43 23.31
C GLU A 58 -7.68 -4.11 22.74
N PRO A 59 -8.92 -3.58 22.92
CA PRO A 59 -10.11 -4.17 22.31
C PRO A 59 -10.10 -4.14 20.77
N LEU A 60 -9.47 -3.14 20.16
CA LEU A 60 -9.34 -3.03 18.70
C LEU A 60 -8.27 -4.01 18.18
N ALA A 61 -7.17 -4.14 18.92
CA ALA A 61 -6.13 -5.13 18.64
C ALA A 61 -6.67 -6.56 18.64
N GLN A 62 -7.53 -6.89 19.62
CA GLN A 62 -8.18 -8.20 19.68
C GLN A 62 -9.10 -8.45 18.49
N GLN A 63 -9.78 -7.42 17.97
CA GLN A 63 -10.61 -7.55 16.77
C GLN A 63 -9.75 -7.88 15.54
N VAL A 64 -8.61 -7.21 15.36
CA VAL A 64 -7.67 -7.50 14.26
C VAL A 64 -7.11 -8.92 14.38
N LEU A 65 -6.71 -9.36 15.57
CA LEU A 65 -6.16 -10.70 15.78
C LEU A 65 -7.21 -11.81 15.61
N ALA A 66 -8.49 -11.49 15.83
CA ALA A 66 -9.60 -12.41 15.63
C ALA A 66 -10.11 -12.45 14.18
N ASP A 67 -9.68 -11.53 13.32
CA ASP A 67 -10.10 -11.44 11.94
C ASP A 67 -9.59 -12.64 11.11
N PRO A 68 -10.47 -13.40 10.43
CA PRO A 68 -10.08 -14.52 9.58
C PRO A 68 -9.13 -14.13 8.44
N ILE A 69 -9.22 -12.91 7.91
CA ILE A 69 -8.32 -12.44 6.84
C ILE A 69 -6.91 -12.25 7.42
N PHE A 70 -6.79 -11.54 8.54
CA PHE A 70 -5.53 -11.38 9.26
C PHE A 70 -4.90 -12.74 9.65
N GLN A 71 -5.67 -13.65 10.24
CA GLN A 71 -5.16 -14.96 10.65
C GLN A 71 -4.62 -15.77 9.47
N ARG A 72 -5.27 -15.70 8.30
CA ARG A 72 -4.79 -16.37 7.09
C ARG A 72 -3.51 -15.72 6.57
N ALA A 73 -3.44 -14.39 6.54
CA ALA A 73 -2.29 -13.64 6.06
C ALA A 73 -1.02 -13.91 6.90
N PHE A 74 -1.19 -14.12 8.22
CA PHE A 74 -0.09 -14.34 9.15
C PHE A 74 -0.06 -15.74 9.78
N ALA A 75 -0.63 -16.74 9.10
CA ALA A 75 -0.82 -18.09 9.66
C ALA A 75 0.49 -18.83 10.04
N LEU A 76 1.62 -18.42 9.46
CA LEU A 76 2.88 -19.15 9.60
C LEU A 76 3.66 -18.82 10.87
N LEU A 77 3.43 -17.64 11.47
CA LEU A 77 4.25 -17.14 12.58
C LEU A 77 3.37 -16.50 13.67
N PRO A 78 3.77 -16.60 14.95
CA PRO A 78 3.10 -15.85 16.01
C PRO A 78 3.18 -14.35 15.75
N THR A 79 2.02 -13.68 15.73
CA THR A 79 1.92 -12.23 15.56
C THR A 79 1.68 -11.52 16.87
N LYS A 80 2.27 -10.34 17.02
CA LYS A 80 1.96 -9.39 18.08
C LYS A 80 1.76 -8.02 17.46
N LEU A 81 0.85 -7.24 18.04
CA LEU A 81 0.68 -5.84 17.72
C LEU A 81 1.39 -5.02 18.81
N GLY A 82 2.09 -3.97 18.38
CA GLY A 82 2.85 -3.11 19.27
C GLY A 82 3.00 -1.72 18.67
N MET A 83 3.39 -0.77 19.51
CA MET A 83 3.66 0.61 19.11
C MET A 83 5.12 0.76 18.74
N VAL A 84 5.38 1.58 17.72
CA VAL A 84 6.72 1.84 17.20
C VAL A 84 6.83 3.33 16.90
N GLU A 85 7.99 3.92 17.20
CA GLU A 85 8.24 5.31 16.84
C GLU A 85 8.59 5.39 15.35
N LEU A 86 7.77 6.12 14.57
CA LEU A 86 7.90 6.18 13.12
C LEU A 86 9.24 6.79 12.66
N ASP A 87 9.84 7.68 13.45
CA ASP A 87 11.13 8.29 13.19
C ASP A 87 12.31 7.30 13.28
N LYS A 88 12.09 6.15 13.91
CA LYS A 88 13.06 5.04 14.02
C LYS A 88 12.80 3.92 13.01
N LEU A 89 11.87 4.11 12.08
CA LEU A 89 11.56 3.11 11.06
C LEU A 89 12.04 3.57 9.69
N VAL A 90 12.64 2.62 8.96
CA VAL A 90 12.89 2.78 7.53
C VAL A 90 11.81 2.01 6.79
N VAL A 91 10.86 2.73 6.19
CA VAL A 91 9.81 2.13 5.36
C VAL A 91 10.24 2.21 3.91
N PHE A 92 10.37 1.05 3.26
CA PHE A 92 10.61 1.00 1.82
C PHE A 92 9.28 1.13 1.07
N GLN A 93 9.12 2.22 0.32
CA GLN A 93 8.03 2.41 -0.63
C GLN A 93 8.63 2.71 -2.00
N LYS A 94 8.31 1.86 -3.00
CA LYS A 94 8.82 2.03 -4.36
C LYS A 94 8.25 3.30 -5.02
N ASP A 95 6.95 3.52 -4.85
CA ASP A 95 6.20 4.64 -5.39
C ASP A 95 5.24 5.17 -4.32
N ILE A 96 5.10 6.49 -4.20
CA ILE A 96 4.16 7.13 -3.26
C ILE A 96 3.10 7.87 -4.07
N ASN A 97 1.84 7.46 -3.92
CA ASN A 97 0.72 8.17 -4.53
C ASN A 97 0.29 9.36 -3.65
N LEU A 98 0.78 10.55 -3.98
CA LEU A 98 0.48 11.78 -3.24
C LEU A 98 -1.01 12.18 -3.30
N GLU A 99 -1.77 11.75 -4.31
CA GLU A 99 -3.21 11.99 -4.34
C GLU A 99 -3.93 11.16 -3.28
N ALA A 100 -3.55 9.89 -3.13
CA ALA A 100 -4.07 9.04 -2.07
C ALA A 100 -3.72 9.57 -0.67
N VAL A 101 -2.50 10.09 -0.48
CA VAL A 101 -2.10 10.73 0.78
C VAL A 101 -3.00 11.92 1.10
N ARG A 102 -3.28 12.80 0.12
CA ARG A 102 -4.22 13.92 0.32
C ARG A 102 -5.63 13.44 0.61
N GLY A 103 -6.07 12.37 -0.04
CA GLY A 103 -7.35 11.71 0.22
C GLY A 103 -7.47 11.30 1.68
N VAL A 104 -6.49 10.54 2.19
CA VAL A 104 -6.44 10.13 3.60
C VAL A 104 -6.39 11.34 4.52
N GLN A 105 -5.53 12.33 4.24
CA GLN A 105 -5.42 13.54 5.07
C GLN A 105 -6.75 14.29 5.20
N SER A 106 -7.57 14.31 4.14
CA SER A 106 -8.87 14.96 4.15
C SER A 106 -9.92 14.27 5.01
N THR A 107 -9.73 12.97 5.32
CA THR A 107 -10.64 12.21 6.19
C THR A 107 -10.23 12.25 7.66
N LEU A 108 -9.02 12.73 7.98
CA LEU A 108 -8.53 12.75 9.35
C LEU A 108 -9.17 13.90 10.16
N PRO A 109 -9.54 13.65 11.43
CA PRO A 109 -10.00 14.71 12.32
C PRO A 109 -8.88 15.72 12.60
N SER A 110 -9.27 16.93 12.99
CA SER A 110 -8.31 18.00 13.36
C SER A 110 -7.43 17.64 14.56
N LYS A 111 -7.90 16.72 15.41
CA LYS A 111 -7.15 16.12 16.51
C LYS A 111 -7.29 14.61 16.42
N LEU A 112 -6.18 13.93 16.12
CA LEU A 112 -6.11 12.47 16.08
C LEU A 112 -6.09 11.88 17.49
N THR A 113 -6.86 10.82 17.68
CA THR A 113 -6.78 9.94 18.84
C THR A 113 -5.96 8.69 18.51
N GLU A 114 -5.55 7.94 19.55
CA GLU A 114 -4.87 6.65 19.36
C GLU A 114 -5.73 5.66 18.57
N GLU A 115 -7.05 5.68 18.78
CA GLU A 115 -8.01 4.86 18.06
C GLU A 115 -8.07 5.24 16.58
N ASP A 116 -8.08 6.54 16.25
CA ASP A 116 -8.08 6.99 14.84
C ASP A 116 -6.84 6.50 14.10
N VAL A 117 -5.66 6.59 14.74
CA VAL A 117 -4.40 6.10 14.19
C VAL A 117 -4.45 4.57 14.03
N PHE A 118 -4.94 3.85 15.03
CA PHE A 118 -5.03 2.40 14.99
C PHE A 118 -5.93 1.92 13.83
N ARG A 119 -7.14 2.50 13.71
CA ARG A 119 -8.09 2.14 12.64
C ARG A 119 -7.58 2.50 11.25
N LEU A 120 -6.80 3.58 11.13
CA LEU A 120 -6.15 3.94 9.88
C LEU A 120 -5.08 2.92 9.48
N CYS A 121 -4.26 2.46 10.42
CA CYS A 121 -3.15 1.54 10.15
C CYS A 121 -3.59 0.08 9.98
N LEU A 122 -4.61 -0.36 10.73
CA LEU A 122 -5.10 -1.74 10.75
C LEU A 122 -6.64 -1.77 10.67
N PRO A 123 -7.22 -1.47 9.50
CA PRO A 123 -8.67 -1.41 9.34
C PRO A 123 -9.30 -2.81 9.35
N ALA A 124 -9.79 -3.26 10.51
CA ALA A 124 -10.51 -4.53 10.65
C ALA A 124 -11.89 -4.54 9.95
N GLU A 125 -12.37 -3.38 9.51
CA GLU A 125 -13.66 -3.19 8.83
C GLU A 125 -13.63 -3.64 7.36
N HIS A 126 -12.43 -3.91 6.82
CA HIS A 126 -12.22 -4.34 5.43
C HIS A 126 -12.97 -3.47 4.42
N PRO A 127 -12.64 -2.15 4.35
CA PRO A 127 -13.33 -1.27 3.42
C PRO A 127 -13.22 -1.82 1.99
N HIS A 128 -14.36 -1.98 1.33
CA HIS A 128 -14.43 -2.43 -0.06
C HIS A 128 -14.58 -1.21 -0.98
N PRO A 129 -13.47 -0.59 -1.44
CA PRO A 129 -13.53 0.52 -2.38
C PRO A 129 -14.22 0.05 -3.68
N PRO A 130 -14.95 0.95 -4.38
CA PRO A 130 -15.59 0.58 -5.63
C PRO A 130 -14.54 0.11 -6.63
N THR A 131 -14.83 -1.01 -7.30
CA THR A 131 -13.98 -1.58 -8.35
C THR A 131 -14.71 -1.53 -9.68
N CYS A 132 -14.00 -1.12 -10.73
CA CYS A 132 -14.49 -1.17 -12.09
C CYS A 132 -13.68 -2.20 -12.87
N GLY A 133 -14.35 -3.24 -13.35
CA GLY A 133 -13.74 -4.31 -14.14
C GLY A 133 -14.20 -4.27 -15.59
N MET A 134 -13.30 -4.52 -16.53
CA MET A 134 -13.64 -4.71 -17.95
C MET A 134 -12.78 -5.78 -18.60
N ARG A 135 -13.33 -6.46 -19.61
CA ARG A 135 -12.56 -7.33 -20.49
C ARG A 135 -11.90 -6.50 -21.58
N ILE A 136 -10.56 -6.47 -21.61
CA ILE A 136 -9.78 -5.68 -22.57
C ILE A 136 -9.28 -6.51 -23.77
N ALA A 137 -9.26 -7.84 -23.64
CA ALA A 137 -8.96 -8.79 -24.72
C ALA A 137 -9.63 -10.16 -24.43
N PRO A 138 -9.64 -11.13 -25.37
CA PRO A 138 -10.32 -12.42 -25.15
C PRO A 138 -9.97 -13.12 -23.82
N ASN A 139 -8.70 -13.03 -23.40
CA ASN A 139 -8.19 -13.65 -22.17
C ASN A 139 -7.56 -12.61 -21.22
N ALA A 140 -7.96 -11.34 -21.30
CA ALA A 140 -7.40 -10.29 -20.45
C ALA A 140 -8.49 -9.38 -19.88
N PHE A 141 -8.38 -9.13 -18.57
CA PHE A 141 -9.30 -8.29 -17.81
C PHE A 141 -8.49 -7.21 -17.10
N ALA A 142 -9.02 -6.00 -17.08
CA ALA A 142 -8.48 -4.89 -16.32
C ALA A 142 -9.46 -4.54 -15.20
N PHE A 143 -8.93 -4.33 -14.00
CA PHE A 143 -9.67 -3.85 -12.84
C PHE A 143 -9.02 -2.56 -12.35
N VAL A 144 -9.84 -1.58 -11.99
CA VAL A 144 -9.40 -0.28 -11.48
C VAL A 144 -10.15 0.02 -10.18
N SER A 145 -9.43 0.56 -9.19
CA SER A 145 -9.97 0.98 -7.90
C SER A 145 -9.32 2.31 -7.50
N PRO A 146 -10.01 3.20 -6.76
CA PRO A 146 -9.37 4.35 -6.14
C PRO A 146 -8.46 3.96 -4.96
N SER A 147 -8.52 2.71 -4.48
CA SER A 147 -7.63 2.23 -3.42
C SER A 147 -6.23 1.95 -3.95
N THR A 148 -5.23 2.40 -3.19
CA THR A 148 -3.81 2.12 -3.42
C THR A 148 -3.39 0.72 -2.97
N ASP A 149 -4.22 0.02 -2.21
CA ASP A 149 -3.95 -1.37 -1.76
C ASP A 149 -4.75 -2.40 -2.56
N PHE A 150 -5.39 -2.00 -3.65
CA PHE A 150 -6.07 -2.92 -4.55
C PHE A 150 -5.04 -3.80 -5.28
N ARG A 151 -4.88 -5.05 -4.83
CA ARG A 151 -3.87 -5.98 -5.36
C ARG A 151 -4.40 -7.39 -5.39
N SER A 152 -4.03 -8.19 -6.39
CA SER A 152 -4.41 -9.60 -6.42
C SER A 152 -3.77 -10.36 -5.25
N LEU A 153 -4.58 -10.78 -4.28
CA LEU A 153 -4.14 -11.55 -3.12
C LEU A 153 -4.18 -13.06 -3.38
N ASP A 154 -5.28 -13.54 -3.96
CA ASP A 154 -5.49 -14.96 -4.23
C ASP A 154 -6.54 -15.18 -5.33
N VAL A 155 -6.51 -16.35 -5.95
CA VAL A 155 -7.48 -16.77 -6.97
C VAL A 155 -8.08 -18.10 -6.56
N ASN A 156 -9.39 -18.11 -6.36
CA ASN A 156 -10.13 -19.31 -5.98
C ASN A 156 -11.06 -19.78 -7.10
N LEU A 157 -11.14 -21.10 -7.27
CA LEU A 157 -11.99 -21.75 -8.26
C LEU A 157 -13.24 -22.29 -7.58
N PHE A 158 -14.40 -21.96 -8.11
CA PHE A 158 -15.69 -22.44 -7.63
C PHE A 158 -16.37 -23.26 -8.71
N GLU A 159 -17.11 -24.31 -8.32
CA GLU A 159 -17.98 -25.03 -9.25
C GLU A 159 -19.02 -24.07 -9.84
N GLY A 160 -19.21 -24.19 -11.16
CA GLY A 160 -19.97 -23.23 -11.95
C GLY A 160 -21.47 -23.35 -11.72
N ASN A 161 -22.01 -22.60 -10.77
CA ASN A 161 -23.43 -22.28 -10.80
C ASN A 161 -23.66 -21.10 -11.76
N PRO A 162 -24.67 -21.15 -12.65
CA PRO A 162 -24.97 -20.05 -13.56
C PRO A 162 -25.22 -18.77 -12.77
N ILE A 163 -24.45 -17.71 -13.05
CA ILE A 163 -24.74 -16.38 -12.52
C ILE A 163 -25.97 -15.84 -13.25
N PRO A 164 -27.08 -15.50 -12.55
CA PRO A 164 -28.39 -15.22 -13.16
C PRO A 164 -28.41 -14.12 -14.23
N ALA A 165 -27.42 -13.22 -14.24
CA ALA A 165 -27.39 -12.02 -15.08
C ALA A 165 -26.48 -12.14 -16.33
N ALA A 166 -25.84 -13.27 -16.56
CA ALA A 166 -24.85 -13.41 -17.62
C ALA A 166 -25.31 -14.35 -18.74
N SER A 167 -25.14 -13.91 -20.00
CA SER A 167 -25.40 -14.72 -21.19
C SER A 167 -24.12 -15.43 -21.62
N TYR A 168 -24.14 -16.76 -21.62
CA TYR A 168 -23.01 -17.60 -22.00
C TYR A 168 -23.33 -18.37 -23.29
N SER A 169 -22.32 -18.64 -24.12
CA SER A 169 -22.47 -19.43 -25.35
C SER A 169 -22.53 -20.95 -25.11
N GLY A 170 -22.44 -21.41 -23.86
CA GLY A 170 -22.44 -22.81 -23.47
C GLY A 170 -22.53 -22.99 -21.95
N PRO A 171 -22.53 -24.24 -21.45
CA PRO A 171 -22.59 -24.50 -20.02
C PRO A 171 -21.34 -23.98 -19.30
N VAL A 172 -21.53 -23.34 -18.15
CA VAL A 172 -20.45 -22.87 -17.27
C VAL A 172 -19.95 -24.05 -16.44
N SER A 173 -18.64 -24.33 -16.45
CA SER A 173 -18.05 -25.39 -15.63
C SER A 173 -17.52 -24.87 -14.29
N HIS A 174 -16.88 -23.70 -14.28
CA HIS A 174 -16.27 -23.11 -13.09
C HIS A 174 -16.33 -21.57 -13.14
N LEU A 175 -16.23 -20.96 -11.96
CA LEU A 175 -16.06 -19.53 -11.75
C LEU A 175 -14.71 -19.25 -11.08
N LEU A 176 -14.02 -18.21 -11.53
CA LEU A 176 -12.81 -17.69 -10.90
C LEU A 176 -13.16 -16.46 -10.06
N ALA A 177 -12.84 -16.48 -8.77
CA ALA A 177 -12.91 -15.30 -7.92
C ALA A 177 -11.51 -14.80 -7.58
N PHE A 178 -11.33 -13.49 -7.66
CA PHE A 178 -10.11 -12.80 -7.31
C PHE A 178 -10.31 -12.11 -5.96
N ALA A 179 -9.52 -12.48 -4.96
CA ALA A 179 -9.41 -11.73 -3.72
C ALA A 179 -8.48 -10.55 -3.95
N VAL A 180 -8.90 -9.36 -3.51
CA VAL A 180 -8.27 -8.07 -3.77
C VAL A 180 -8.11 -7.25 -2.51
#